data_AF-A0A078J2Q5-F1
#
_entry.id   AF-A0A078J2Q5-F1
#
_cell.length_a   1.000
_cell.length_b   1.000
_cell.length_c   1.000
_cell.angle_alpha   90.00
_cell.angle_beta   90.00
_cell.angle_gamma   90.00
#
_symmetry.space_group_name_H-M   'P 1'
#
loop_
_entity.id
_entity.type
_entity.pdbx_description
1 polymer ?
#
loop_
_entity_poly.entity_id
_entity_poly.type
_entity_poly.pdbx_seq_one_letter_code
_entity_poly.pdbx_strand_id
1 'polypeptide(L)'
;MSRFGGSLFGLSLLLTVLLGAATAAAEYYNYGNALDKTFLFFEAQRSGKLPAAQRVKWRSHSGLADGLAQGVSLEGGYYDAGDHVKFGLPMAFAVTMLSWAAVDNQKELSGSNQMQQTLWSIRWGTDYFIKAHPQPNVLWGQVGDGKSDHYCWERAEDMTTSRTAYKLDQYHPGSDLAGETAAALAAASLAFKPYNSSYSAILLTHAKELFSFADKYRGLYTDSIPNAKAFYMSSGYSVNPF
;
A
#
# COMPACT_ATOMS: atom_id res chain seq x y z
N MET A 1 36.44 38.30 62.41
CA MET A 1 35.92 36.93 62.61
C MET A 1 34.54 36.82 61.97
N SER A 2 34.40 35.82 61.10
CA SER A 2 33.18 35.20 60.54
C SER A 2 31.97 36.09 60.18
N ARG A 3 31.63 36.19 58.89
CA ARG A 3 30.26 36.03 58.36
C ARG A 3 30.27 35.88 56.83
N PHE A 4 30.52 34.69 56.28
CA PHE A 4 30.11 34.35 54.90
C PHE A 4 29.97 32.82 54.74
N GLY A 5 29.00 32.22 55.45
CA GLY A 5 28.70 30.78 55.37
C GLY A 5 27.36 30.45 54.69
N GLY A 6 26.57 31.43 54.27
CA GLY A 6 25.19 31.22 53.79
C GLY A 6 25.00 31.12 52.27
N SER A 7 26.00 31.50 51.47
CA SER A 7 25.82 31.66 50.00
C SER A 7 25.98 30.35 49.22
N LEU A 8 26.84 29.45 49.69
CA LEU A 8 27.19 28.21 48.97
C LEU A 8 26.10 27.12 49.07
N PHE A 9 25.35 27.07 50.17
CA PHE A 9 24.25 26.11 50.34
C PHE A 9 23.02 26.45 49.47
N GLY A 10 22.74 27.74 49.26
CA GLY A 10 21.63 28.20 48.40
C GLY A 10 21.87 27.94 46.92
N LEU A 11 23.11 28.14 46.44
CA LEU A 11 23.47 27.85 45.05
C LEU A 11 23.44 26.34 44.74
N SER A 12 23.87 25.49 45.67
CA SER A 12 23.86 24.03 45.46
C SER A 12 22.45 23.44 45.43
N LEU A 13 21.48 24.03 46.14
CA LEU A 13 20.09 23.61 46.14
C LEU A 13 19.33 24.12 44.90
N LEU A 14 19.69 25.30 44.38
CA LEU A 14 19.14 25.82 43.13
C LEU A 14 19.63 25.01 41.92
N LEU A 15 20.89 24.57 41.94
CA LEU A 15 21.49 23.79 40.85
C LEU A 15 20.92 22.36 40.78
N THR A 16 20.60 21.72 41.91
CA THR A 16 19.93 20.40 41.91
C THR A 16 18.46 20.47 41.49
N VAL A 17 17.74 21.55 41.80
CA VAL A 17 16.36 21.77 41.29
C VAL A 17 16.36 22.07 39.78
N LEU A 18 17.36 22.80 39.27
CA LEU A 18 17.49 23.09 37.83
C LEU A 18 18.02 21.89 37.02
N LEU A 19 18.88 21.04 37.58
CA LEU A 19 19.28 19.77 36.94
C LEU A 19 18.20 18.68 37.05
N GLY A 20 17.30 18.75 38.05
CA GLY A 20 16.16 17.83 38.19
C GLY A 20 14.98 18.16 37.26
N ALA A 21 14.85 19.41 36.82
CA ALA A 21 13.79 19.87 35.90
C ALA A 21 14.16 19.73 34.41
N ALA A 22 15.40 19.38 34.11
CA ALA A 22 15.90 19.15 32.76
C ALA A 22 16.06 17.66 32.43
N THR A 23 15.28 16.78 33.08
CA THR A 23 14.90 15.53 32.42
C THR A 23 14.02 15.93 31.25
N ALA A 24 14.64 16.15 30.09
CA ALA A 24 13.93 16.24 28.83
C ALA A 24 12.96 15.07 28.80
N ALA A 25 11.67 15.35 28.91
CA ALA A 25 10.65 14.37 28.65
C ALA A 25 10.90 13.94 27.21
N ALA A 26 11.50 12.77 27.01
CA ALA A 26 11.50 12.14 25.71
C ALA A 26 10.02 12.04 25.34
N GLU A 27 9.59 12.78 24.30
CA GLU A 27 8.23 12.63 23.79
C GLU A 27 8.08 11.18 23.36
N TYR A 28 7.41 10.40 24.21
CA TYR A 28 7.13 9.01 23.92
C TYR A 28 6.01 8.97 22.91
N TYR A 29 6.37 8.94 21.63
CA TYR A 29 5.39 8.70 20.57
C TYR A 29 4.90 7.25 20.65
N ASN A 30 3.58 7.08 20.73
CA ASN A 30 2.99 5.75 20.71
C ASN A 30 2.97 5.21 19.26
N TYR A 31 4.09 4.64 18.82
CA TYR A 31 4.22 4.05 17.48
C TYR A 31 3.24 2.91 17.22
N GLY A 32 2.80 2.20 18.26
CA GLY A 32 1.73 1.20 18.14
C GLY A 32 0.39 1.82 17.73
N ASN A 33 0.02 2.98 18.30
CA ASN A 33 -1.17 3.71 17.90
C ASN A 33 -1.04 4.30 16.48
N ALA A 34 0.14 4.81 16.14
CA ALA A 34 0.41 5.30 14.79
C ALA A 34 0.26 4.17 13.75
N LEU A 35 0.78 2.98 14.04
CA LEU A 35 0.68 1.80 13.18
C LEU A 35 -0.77 1.32 13.03
N ASP A 36 -1.57 1.28 14.11
CA ASP A 36 -2.99 0.93 14.02
C ASP A 36 -3.76 1.91 13.10
N LYS A 37 -3.47 3.21 13.22
CA LYS A 37 -4.05 4.25 12.35
C LYS A 37 -3.61 4.11 10.90
N THR A 38 -2.38 3.66 10.63
CA THR A 38 -1.94 3.33 9.27
C THR A 38 -2.84 2.26 8.65
N PHE A 39 -3.21 1.21 9.40
CA PHE A 39 -4.11 0.19 8.87
C PHE A 39 -5.55 0.69 8.72
N LEU A 40 -6.02 1.59 9.59
CA LEU A 40 -7.29 2.29 9.37
C LEU A 40 -7.26 3.14 8.09
N PHE A 41 -6.14 3.77 7.75
CA PHE A 41 -5.97 4.47 6.48
C PHE A 41 -6.11 3.51 5.30
N PHE A 42 -5.43 2.35 5.30
CA PHE A 42 -5.63 1.35 4.24
C PHE A 42 -7.09 0.86 4.18
N GLU A 43 -7.74 0.61 5.31
CA GLU A 43 -9.17 0.28 5.33
C GLU A 43 -10.04 1.39 4.69
N ALA A 44 -9.68 2.65 4.94
CA ALA A 44 -10.33 3.82 4.37
C ALA A 44 -10.10 3.98 2.85
N GLN A 45 -9.10 3.30 2.27
CA GLN A 45 -8.83 3.31 0.82
C GLN A 45 -9.44 2.12 0.07
N ARG A 46 -10.03 1.14 0.75
CA ARG A 46 -10.58 -0.07 0.11
C ARG A 46 -11.66 0.25 -0.93
N SER A 47 -11.50 -0.17 -2.19
CA SER A 47 -12.56 -0.23 -3.21
C SER A 47 -13.21 -1.62 -3.21
N GLY A 48 -14.44 -1.74 -3.72
CA GLY A 48 -15.19 -3.00 -3.78
C GLY A 48 -16.14 -3.22 -2.61
N LYS A 49 -16.61 -4.46 -2.45
CA LYS A 49 -17.47 -4.89 -1.35
C LYS A 49 -16.66 -5.03 -0.07
N LEU A 50 -16.83 -4.04 0.80
CA LEU A 50 -16.22 -4.02 2.14
C LEU A 50 -16.65 -5.24 3.00
N PRO A 51 -15.75 -5.80 3.81
CA PRO A 51 -16.07 -6.91 4.69
C PRO A 51 -16.96 -6.46 5.85
N ALA A 52 -17.77 -7.37 6.40
CA ALA A 52 -18.63 -7.06 7.56
C ALA A 52 -17.83 -6.53 8.78
N ALA A 53 -16.58 -6.98 8.92
CA ALA A 53 -15.65 -6.57 9.98
C ALA A 53 -14.93 -5.23 9.72
N GLN A 54 -15.24 -4.50 8.64
CA GLN A 54 -14.63 -3.20 8.32
C GLN A 54 -14.73 -2.24 9.51
N ARG A 55 -13.62 -1.63 9.95
CA ARG A 55 -13.59 -0.72 11.11
C ARG A 55 -13.98 0.70 10.73
N VAL A 56 -13.61 1.14 9.52
CA VAL A 56 -13.91 2.47 8.99
C VAL A 56 -15.36 2.56 8.53
N LYS A 57 -16.27 3.01 9.40
CA LYS A 57 -17.74 2.94 9.21
C LYS A 57 -18.34 3.98 8.28
N TRP A 58 -17.61 5.04 7.94
CA TRP A 58 -18.06 6.07 7.01
C TRP A 58 -17.79 5.70 5.54
N ARG A 59 -17.10 4.58 5.27
CA ARG A 59 -16.93 4.02 3.92
C ARG A 59 -18.03 3.01 3.63
N SER A 60 -18.48 2.95 2.36
CA SER A 60 -19.44 1.97 1.87
C SER A 60 -18.89 1.15 0.70
N HIS A 61 -19.67 0.17 0.23
CA HIS A 61 -19.40 -0.57 -1.00
C HIS A 61 -19.34 0.37 -2.20
N SER A 62 -18.32 0.25 -3.04
CA SER A 62 -18.11 1.09 -4.22
C SER A 62 -17.36 0.33 -5.30
N GLY A 63 -17.39 0.78 -6.56
CA GLY A 63 -16.65 0.12 -7.66
C GLY A 63 -17.07 -1.34 -7.90
N LEU A 64 -18.33 -1.70 -7.60
CA LEU A 64 -18.82 -3.08 -7.67
C LEU A 64 -18.90 -3.64 -9.09
N ALA A 65 -18.98 -2.76 -10.09
CA ALA A 65 -19.07 -3.12 -11.50
C ALA A 65 -17.72 -3.04 -12.24
N ASP A 66 -16.61 -2.80 -11.52
CA ASP A 66 -15.28 -2.62 -12.11
C ASP A 66 -14.91 -3.77 -13.04
N GLY A 67 -14.63 -3.43 -14.31
CA GLY A 67 -14.21 -4.37 -15.34
C GLY A 67 -15.33 -5.23 -15.96
N LEU A 68 -16.53 -5.29 -15.38
CA LEU A 68 -17.57 -6.23 -15.83
C LEU A 68 -17.99 -6.00 -17.29
N ALA A 69 -18.10 -4.74 -17.71
CA ALA A 69 -18.39 -4.36 -19.09
C ALA A 69 -17.30 -4.81 -20.09
N GLN A 70 -16.10 -5.12 -19.60
CA GLN A 70 -14.94 -5.61 -20.37
C GLN A 70 -14.70 -7.11 -20.15
N GLY A 71 -15.64 -7.83 -19.53
CA GLY A 71 -15.58 -9.28 -19.36
C GLY A 71 -14.62 -9.76 -18.27
N VAL A 72 -14.24 -8.89 -17.32
CA VAL A 72 -13.35 -9.24 -16.21
C VAL A 72 -13.93 -8.71 -14.89
N SER A 73 -13.72 -9.43 -13.78
CA SER A 73 -14.14 -8.96 -12.46
C SER A 73 -12.99 -8.25 -11.76
N LEU A 74 -12.96 -6.92 -11.79
CA LEU A 74 -11.91 -6.10 -11.18
C LEU A 74 -12.36 -5.42 -9.88
N GLU A 75 -13.46 -5.84 -9.26
CA GLU A 75 -13.87 -5.36 -7.94
C GLU A 75 -12.78 -5.63 -6.88
N GLY A 76 -12.52 -4.65 -6.00
CA GLY A 76 -11.53 -4.75 -4.92
C GLY A 76 -10.38 -3.75 -5.09
N GLY A 77 -9.28 -3.99 -4.37
CA GLY A 77 -8.08 -3.16 -4.44
C GLY A 77 -8.23 -1.84 -3.69
N TYR A 78 -7.27 -0.95 -3.89
CA TYR A 78 -7.22 0.35 -3.20
C TYR A 78 -7.48 1.50 -4.18
N TYR A 79 -8.25 2.49 -3.75
CA TYR A 79 -8.17 3.81 -4.37
C TYR A 79 -6.81 4.43 -4.02
N ASP A 80 -6.25 5.14 -5.00
CA ASP A 80 -4.86 5.56 -4.95
C ASP A 80 -4.61 6.64 -3.89
N ALA A 81 -5.38 7.73 -3.93
CA ALA A 81 -5.18 8.87 -3.04
C ALA A 81 -6.53 9.42 -2.52
N GLY A 82 -6.81 10.69 -2.75
CA GLY A 82 -8.12 11.30 -2.47
C GLY A 82 -9.13 11.11 -3.62
N ASP A 83 -8.71 10.45 -4.68
CA ASP A 83 -9.48 10.15 -5.89
C ASP A 83 -10.05 8.72 -5.83
N HIS A 84 -10.69 8.27 -6.91
CA HIS A 84 -11.24 6.92 -7.01
C HIS A 84 -10.67 6.09 -8.17
N VAL A 85 -9.56 6.54 -8.76
CA VAL A 85 -8.80 5.74 -9.70
C VAL A 85 -8.04 4.65 -8.93
N LYS A 86 -7.96 3.47 -9.53
CA LYS A 86 -7.08 2.39 -9.08
C LYS A 86 -5.85 2.35 -9.95
N PHE A 87 -4.83 3.12 -9.61
CA PHE A 87 -3.55 3.10 -10.30
C PHE A 87 -2.72 1.88 -9.85
N GLY A 88 -2.43 0.97 -10.78
CA GLY A 88 -1.78 -0.30 -10.45
C GLY A 88 -0.35 -0.16 -9.96
N LEU A 89 0.43 0.75 -10.53
CA LEU A 89 1.87 0.89 -10.20
C LEU A 89 2.08 1.32 -8.73
N PRO A 90 1.52 2.46 -8.27
CA PRO A 90 1.66 2.85 -6.86
C PRO A 90 0.99 1.87 -5.90
N MET A 91 -0.12 1.22 -6.30
CA MET A 91 -0.74 0.18 -5.49
C MET A 91 0.18 -1.03 -5.31
N ALA A 92 0.81 -1.50 -6.38
CA ALA A 92 1.76 -2.61 -6.35
C ALA A 92 2.93 -2.27 -5.43
N PHE A 93 3.52 -1.09 -5.60
CA PHE A 93 4.59 -0.60 -4.74
C PHE A 93 4.19 -0.54 -3.25
N ALA A 94 3.00 0.00 -2.93
CA ALA A 94 2.50 0.05 -1.56
C ALA A 94 2.37 -1.36 -0.95
N VAL A 95 1.88 -2.34 -1.72
CA VAL A 95 1.77 -3.73 -1.29
C VAL A 95 3.14 -4.40 -1.13
N THR A 96 4.11 -4.11 -2.01
CA THR A 96 5.51 -4.54 -1.86
C THR A 96 6.08 -4.05 -0.53
N MET A 97 5.95 -2.75 -0.24
CA MET A 97 6.49 -2.14 0.98
C MET A 97 5.80 -2.66 2.25
N LEU A 98 4.47 -2.83 2.24
CA LEU A 98 3.75 -3.47 3.34
C LEU A 98 4.23 -4.91 3.58
N SER A 99 4.42 -5.67 2.50
CA SER A 99 4.86 -7.07 2.59
C SER A 99 6.31 -7.19 3.06
N TRP A 100 7.18 -6.31 2.60
CA TRP A 100 8.56 -6.22 3.09
C TRP A 100 8.57 -5.91 4.58
N ALA A 101 7.81 -4.90 5.03
CA ALA A 101 7.69 -4.58 6.45
C ALA A 101 7.21 -5.78 7.29
N ALA A 102 6.26 -6.56 6.76
CA ALA A 102 5.74 -7.77 7.41
C ALA A 102 6.80 -8.88 7.57
N VAL A 103 7.67 -9.04 6.57
CA VAL A 103 8.75 -10.03 6.58
C VAL A 103 9.85 -9.61 7.56
N ASP A 104 10.34 -8.38 7.46
CA ASP A 104 11.51 -7.94 8.23
C ASP A 104 11.19 -7.67 9.71
N ASN A 105 9.98 -7.18 10.00
CA ASN A 105 9.56 -6.77 11.35
C ASN A 105 8.55 -7.75 11.96
N GLN A 106 8.64 -9.03 11.60
CA GLN A 106 7.66 -10.05 11.99
C GLN A 106 7.48 -10.13 13.52
N LYS A 107 8.59 -10.01 14.27
CA LYS A 107 8.59 -10.12 15.73
C LYS A 107 7.87 -8.94 16.38
N GLU A 108 8.14 -7.73 15.91
CA GLU A 108 7.59 -6.48 16.41
C GLU A 108 6.10 -6.37 16.10
N LEU A 109 5.70 -6.72 14.87
CA LEU A 109 4.31 -6.75 14.44
C LEU A 109 3.49 -7.81 15.19
N SER A 110 4.10 -8.97 15.47
CA SER A 110 3.44 -10.01 16.26
C SER A 110 3.35 -9.62 17.73
N GLY A 111 4.44 -9.10 18.32
CA GLY A 111 4.49 -8.66 19.72
C GLY A 111 3.58 -7.47 20.02
N SER A 112 3.24 -6.67 19.01
CA SER A 112 2.28 -5.56 19.11
C SER A 112 0.85 -5.92 18.70
N ASN A 113 0.55 -7.19 18.41
CA ASN A 113 -0.74 -7.67 17.90
C ASN A 113 -1.21 -7.00 16.59
N GLN A 114 -0.29 -6.49 15.78
CA GLN A 114 -0.57 -5.81 14.51
C GLN A 114 -0.40 -6.69 13.27
N MET A 115 0.19 -7.89 13.42
CA MET A 115 0.43 -8.81 12.31
C MET A 115 -0.86 -9.15 11.53
N GLN A 116 -1.98 -9.38 12.21
CA GLN A 116 -3.23 -9.70 11.51
C GLN A 116 -3.72 -8.56 10.62
N GLN A 117 -3.69 -7.32 11.11
CA GLN A 117 -4.11 -6.15 10.33
C GLN A 117 -3.14 -5.87 9.16
N THR A 118 -1.85 -6.12 9.39
CA THR A 118 -0.81 -6.06 8.35
C THR A 118 -1.14 -7.03 7.21
N LEU A 119 -1.34 -8.31 7.54
CA LEU A 119 -1.68 -9.34 6.55
C LEU A 119 -3.03 -9.07 5.86
N TRP A 120 -4.04 -8.57 6.57
CA TRP A 120 -5.31 -8.18 5.94
C TRP A 120 -5.18 -7.02 4.96
N SER A 121 -4.27 -6.08 5.24
CA SER A 121 -4.00 -4.97 4.32
C SER A 121 -3.27 -5.46 3.06
N ILE A 122 -2.23 -6.29 3.22
CA ILE A 122 -1.54 -6.93 2.09
C ILE A 122 -2.52 -7.79 1.28
N ARG A 123 -3.38 -8.55 1.95
CA ARG A 123 -4.35 -9.44 1.29
C ARG A 123 -5.30 -8.66 0.38
N TRP A 124 -5.79 -7.50 0.82
CA TRP A 124 -6.74 -6.71 0.03
C TRP A 124 -6.17 -6.29 -1.33
N GLY A 125 -4.90 -5.89 -1.37
CA GLY A 125 -4.20 -5.57 -2.61
C GLY A 125 -3.88 -6.82 -3.45
N THR A 126 -3.39 -7.89 -2.81
CA THR A 126 -3.01 -9.11 -3.54
C THR A 126 -4.20 -9.89 -4.11
N ASP A 127 -5.34 -9.94 -3.41
CA ASP A 127 -6.59 -10.52 -3.94
C ASP A 127 -7.05 -9.76 -5.20
N TYR A 128 -6.81 -8.44 -5.26
CA TYR A 128 -7.05 -7.64 -6.46
C TYR A 128 -6.05 -7.93 -7.58
N PHE A 129 -4.76 -8.06 -7.29
CA PHE A 129 -3.76 -8.40 -8.31
C PHE A 129 -4.00 -9.77 -8.94
N ILE A 130 -4.46 -10.76 -8.17
CA ILE A 130 -4.87 -12.07 -8.70
C ILE A 130 -6.02 -11.91 -9.71
N LYS A 131 -7.05 -11.10 -9.39
CA LYS A 131 -8.15 -10.80 -10.31
C LYS A 131 -7.67 -10.03 -11.56
N ALA A 132 -6.74 -9.10 -11.36
CA ALA A 132 -6.16 -8.29 -12.42
C ALA A 132 -5.20 -9.07 -13.33
N HIS A 133 -4.76 -10.26 -12.93
CA HIS A 133 -3.88 -11.13 -13.70
C HIS A 133 -4.60 -12.45 -14.11
N PRO A 134 -5.58 -12.38 -15.04
CA PRO A 134 -6.39 -13.54 -15.41
C PRO A 134 -5.68 -14.53 -16.34
N GLN A 135 -4.58 -14.12 -16.98
CA GLN A 135 -3.79 -14.93 -17.92
C GLN A 135 -2.31 -14.54 -17.83
N PRO A 136 -1.36 -15.46 -18.10
CA PRO A 136 0.07 -15.23 -17.84
C PRO A 136 0.69 -13.96 -18.43
N ASN A 137 0.17 -13.46 -19.56
CA ASN A 137 0.68 -12.27 -20.26
C ASN A 137 -0.39 -11.15 -20.32
N VAL A 138 -1.29 -11.07 -19.34
CA VAL A 138 -2.32 -10.02 -19.27
C VAL A 138 -2.42 -9.47 -17.86
N LEU A 139 -2.17 -8.18 -17.67
CA LEU A 139 -2.33 -7.50 -16.39
C LEU A 139 -3.21 -6.26 -16.52
N TRP A 140 -4.35 -6.23 -15.82
CA TRP A 140 -5.18 -5.04 -15.70
C TRP A 140 -4.56 -4.03 -14.75
N GLY A 141 -3.96 -2.98 -15.33
CA GLY A 141 -3.11 -2.05 -14.63
C GLY A 141 -3.80 -0.80 -14.10
N GLN A 142 -5.02 -0.51 -14.55
CA GLN A 142 -5.77 0.66 -14.09
C GLN A 142 -7.27 0.45 -14.21
N VAL A 143 -8.04 0.99 -13.26
CA VAL A 143 -9.51 1.14 -13.37
C VAL A 143 -9.89 2.56 -13.01
N GLY A 144 -10.61 3.24 -13.90
CA GLY A 144 -10.94 4.67 -13.79
C GLY A 144 -10.15 5.51 -14.77
N ASP A 145 -10.81 6.49 -15.40
CA ASP A 145 -10.15 7.53 -16.19
C ASP A 145 -9.79 8.71 -15.28
N GLY A 146 -8.49 8.99 -15.12
CA GLY A 146 -8.05 9.97 -14.12
C GLY A 146 -8.55 11.39 -14.36
N LYS A 147 -8.71 11.80 -15.61
CA LYS A 147 -9.22 13.15 -15.90
C LYS A 147 -10.69 13.31 -15.49
N SER A 148 -11.54 12.35 -15.84
CA SER A 148 -12.96 12.38 -15.49
C SER A 148 -13.18 12.19 -13.99
N ASP A 149 -12.39 11.33 -13.36
CA ASP A 149 -12.44 11.07 -11.93
C ASP A 149 -12.08 12.32 -11.13
N HIS A 150 -10.96 12.98 -11.48
CA HIS A 150 -10.47 14.17 -10.76
C HIS A 150 -11.30 15.43 -11.03
N TYR A 151 -12.15 15.42 -12.05
CA TYR A 151 -13.11 16.49 -12.29
C TYR A 151 -14.31 16.44 -11.32
N CYS A 152 -14.57 15.27 -10.72
CA CYS A 152 -15.70 15.07 -9.83
C CYS A 152 -15.25 15.01 -8.36
N TRP A 153 -15.99 15.68 -7.47
CA TRP A 153 -15.84 15.54 -6.03
C TRP A 153 -17.08 14.86 -5.47
N GLU A 154 -16.99 13.54 -5.29
CA GLU A 154 -18.12 12.71 -4.86
C GLU A 154 -17.68 11.65 -3.85
N ARG A 155 -18.64 10.93 -3.26
CA ARG A 155 -18.31 9.73 -2.48
C ARG A 155 -18.08 8.57 -3.45
N ALA A 156 -17.19 7.64 -3.08
CA ALA A 156 -16.88 6.48 -3.91
C ALA A 156 -18.12 5.64 -4.27
N GLU A 157 -19.10 5.54 -3.36
CA GLU A 157 -20.36 4.80 -3.58
C GLU A 157 -21.31 5.46 -4.57
N ASP A 158 -21.14 6.75 -4.87
CA ASP A 158 -22.00 7.51 -5.78
C ASP A 158 -21.35 7.77 -7.14
N MET A 159 -20.20 7.13 -7.42
CA MET A 159 -19.41 7.41 -8.61
C MET A 159 -20.22 7.35 -9.91
N THR A 160 -20.13 8.42 -10.70
CA THR A 160 -20.74 8.52 -12.04
C THR A 160 -19.71 8.67 -13.16
N THR A 161 -18.44 8.82 -12.80
CA THR A 161 -17.31 8.97 -13.73
C THR A 161 -16.97 7.65 -14.44
N SER A 162 -16.18 7.74 -15.51
CA SER A 162 -15.82 6.55 -16.28
C SER A 162 -14.92 5.63 -15.47
N ARG A 163 -15.38 4.39 -15.26
CA ARG A 163 -14.60 3.30 -14.64
C ARG A 163 -14.00 2.34 -15.67
N THR A 164 -13.59 2.88 -16.83
CA THR A 164 -12.89 2.11 -17.88
C THR A 164 -11.65 1.45 -17.28
N ALA A 165 -11.45 0.17 -17.58
CA ALA A 165 -10.28 -0.59 -17.18
C ALA A 165 -9.27 -0.63 -18.33
N TYR A 166 -7.98 -0.52 -17.99
CA TYR A 166 -6.85 -0.55 -18.91
C TYR A 166 -5.93 -1.71 -18.54
N LYS A 167 -5.36 -2.37 -19.56
CA LYS A 167 -4.53 -3.55 -19.37
C LYS A 167 -3.22 -3.45 -20.15
N LEU A 168 -2.28 -4.26 -19.70
CA LEU A 168 -1.07 -4.63 -20.40
C LEU A 168 -1.27 -6.00 -21.03
N ASP A 169 -0.66 -6.18 -22.21
CA ASP A 169 -0.54 -7.48 -22.87
C ASP A 169 0.73 -7.54 -23.72
N GLN A 170 0.92 -8.63 -24.47
CA GLN A 170 2.11 -8.80 -25.32
C GLN A 170 2.26 -7.76 -26.43
N TYR A 171 1.18 -7.07 -26.82
CA TYR A 171 1.21 -6.02 -27.84
C TYR A 171 1.31 -4.62 -27.22
N HIS A 172 0.86 -4.48 -25.97
CA HIS A 172 0.93 -3.27 -25.17
C HIS A 172 1.61 -3.60 -23.82
N PRO A 173 2.94 -3.79 -23.81
CA PRO A 173 3.68 -4.23 -22.62
C PRO A 173 3.86 -3.13 -21.57
N GLY A 174 4.27 -3.54 -20.36
CA GLY A 174 4.60 -2.62 -19.26
C GLY A 174 5.42 -3.34 -18.19
N SER A 175 6.72 -3.44 -18.43
CA SER A 175 7.67 -4.21 -17.61
C SER A 175 7.82 -3.66 -16.21
N ASP A 176 7.76 -2.35 -16.05
CA ASP A 176 7.74 -1.64 -14.78
C ASP A 176 6.53 -2.06 -13.93
N LEU A 177 5.32 -1.91 -14.44
CA LEU A 177 4.10 -2.27 -13.70
C LEU A 177 3.98 -3.77 -13.47
N ALA A 178 4.23 -4.59 -14.50
CA ALA A 178 4.18 -6.04 -14.35
C ALA A 178 5.26 -6.55 -13.40
N GLY A 179 6.47 -5.97 -13.45
CA GLY A 179 7.57 -6.26 -12.54
C GLY A 179 7.29 -5.87 -11.10
N GLU A 180 6.76 -4.66 -10.85
CA GLU A 180 6.39 -4.23 -9.50
C GLU A 180 5.23 -5.07 -8.94
N THR A 181 4.25 -5.44 -9.76
CA THR A 181 3.18 -6.35 -9.33
C THR A 181 3.72 -7.74 -9.01
N ALA A 182 4.70 -8.23 -9.78
CA ALA A 182 5.40 -9.47 -9.47
C ALA A 182 6.18 -9.38 -8.15
N ALA A 183 6.86 -8.27 -7.89
CA ALA A 183 7.56 -8.02 -6.63
C ALA A 183 6.60 -7.99 -5.43
N ALA A 184 5.45 -7.30 -5.57
CA ALA A 184 4.41 -7.24 -4.56
C ALA A 184 3.88 -8.62 -4.18
N LEU A 185 3.55 -9.44 -5.18
CA LEU A 185 3.06 -10.81 -4.99
C LEU A 185 4.14 -11.74 -4.43
N ALA A 186 5.40 -11.61 -4.87
CA ALA A 186 6.52 -12.38 -4.35
C ALA A 186 6.80 -12.05 -2.87
N ALA A 187 6.89 -10.78 -2.51
CA ALA A 187 7.08 -10.33 -1.13
C ALA A 187 5.91 -10.77 -0.24
N ALA A 188 4.67 -10.61 -0.72
CA ALA A 188 3.49 -11.08 -0.01
C ALA A 188 3.51 -12.60 0.18
N SER A 189 3.99 -13.38 -0.80
CA SER A 189 4.11 -14.83 -0.67
C SER A 189 4.98 -15.22 0.53
N LEU A 190 6.06 -14.46 0.79
CA LEU A 190 6.92 -14.68 1.96
C LEU A 190 6.19 -14.31 3.25
N ALA A 191 5.53 -13.15 3.29
CA ALA A 191 4.77 -12.68 4.44
C ALA A 191 3.66 -13.67 4.85
N PHE A 192 2.97 -14.28 3.88
CA PHE A 192 1.90 -15.26 4.14
C PHE A 192 2.40 -16.67 4.41
N LYS A 193 3.62 -17.04 4.04
CA LYS A 193 4.13 -18.42 4.13
C LYS A 193 3.93 -19.06 5.52
N PRO A 194 4.15 -18.38 6.66
CA PRO A 194 3.94 -18.96 7.99
C PRO A 194 2.45 -19.06 8.40
N TYR A 195 1.57 -18.31 7.76
CA TYR A 195 0.17 -18.12 8.20
C TYR A 195 -0.86 -18.76 7.25
N ASN A 196 -0.52 -18.89 5.97
CA ASN A 196 -1.34 -19.51 4.92
C ASN A 196 -0.45 -19.93 3.74
N SER A 197 0.12 -21.14 3.82
CA SER A 197 1.03 -21.67 2.80
C SER A 197 0.35 -21.90 1.45
N SER A 198 -0.94 -22.25 1.43
CA SER A 198 -1.69 -22.42 0.18
C SER A 198 -1.86 -21.09 -0.57
N TYR A 199 -2.22 -20.01 0.14
CA TYR A 199 -2.31 -18.68 -0.47
C TYR A 199 -0.93 -18.17 -0.91
N SER A 200 0.10 -18.38 -0.09
CA SER A 200 1.50 -18.10 -0.44
C SER A 200 1.91 -18.73 -1.78
N ALA A 201 1.56 -20.00 -2.02
CA ALA A 201 1.85 -20.69 -3.28
C ALA A 201 1.12 -20.08 -4.49
N ILE A 202 -0.14 -19.64 -4.32
CA ILE A 202 -0.90 -18.94 -5.36
C ILE A 202 -0.21 -17.62 -5.72
N LEU A 203 0.13 -16.81 -4.71
CA LEU A 203 0.83 -15.53 -4.91
C LEU A 203 2.14 -15.71 -5.67
N LEU A 204 2.95 -16.69 -5.28
CA LEU A 204 4.23 -16.98 -5.92
C LEU A 204 4.06 -17.44 -7.38
N THR A 205 2.96 -18.12 -7.70
CA THR A 205 2.66 -18.55 -9.08
C THR A 205 2.41 -17.33 -9.97
N HIS A 206 1.48 -16.45 -9.57
CA HIS A 206 1.22 -15.22 -10.32
C HIS A 206 2.45 -14.31 -10.40
N ALA A 207 3.27 -14.25 -9.34
CA ALA A 207 4.51 -13.47 -9.33
C ALA A 207 5.50 -13.93 -10.41
N LYS A 208 5.71 -15.25 -10.55
CA LYS A 208 6.63 -15.81 -11.55
C LYS A 208 6.15 -15.57 -12.98
N GLU A 209 4.85 -15.71 -13.20
CA GLU A 209 4.23 -15.46 -14.51
C GLU A 209 4.35 -13.98 -14.90
N LEU A 210 4.00 -13.05 -14.00
CA LEU A 210 4.12 -11.61 -14.26
C LEU A 210 5.57 -11.16 -14.44
N PHE A 211 6.51 -11.72 -13.67
CA PHE A 211 7.93 -11.44 -13.88
C PHE A 211 8.39 -11.93 -15.26
N SER A 212 7.96 -13.13 -15.67
CA SER A 212 8.26 -13.66 -17.00
C SER A 212 7.64 -12.82 -18.12
N PHE A 213 6.41 -12.34 -17.93
CA PHE A 213 5.73 -11.41 -18.85
C PHE A 213 6.51 -10.09 -18.96
N ALA A 214 6.87 -9.49 -17.82
CA ALA A 214 7.61 -8.23 -17.73
C ALA A 214 8.99 -8.33 -18.41
N ASP A 215 9.70 -9.44 -18.21
CA ASP A 215 11.02 -9.68 -18.77
C ASP A 215 10.97 -10.00 -20.27
N LYS A 216 9.97 -10.76 -20.71
CA LYS A 216 9.85 -11.19 -22.11
C LYS A 216 9.38 -10.07 -23.03
N TYR A 217 8.43 -9.24 -22.59
CA TYR A 217 7.86 -8.16 -23.40
C TYR A 217 8.20 -6.81 -22.77
N ARG A 218 9.27 -6.19 -23.27
CA ARG A 218 9.84 -4.97 -22.70
C ARG A 218 9.06 -3.72 -23.14
N GLY A 219 8.71 -2.86 -22.18
CA GLY A 219 8.08 -1.57 -22.46
C GLY A 219 7.72 -0.81 -21.18
N LEU A 220 7.47 0.49 -21.31
CA LEU A 220 6.95 1.32 -20.22
C LEU A 220 5.44 1.17 -20.15
N TYR A 221 4.87 0.88 -18.98
CA TYR A 221 3.42 0.68 -18.88
C TYR A 221 2.63 1.92 -19.30
N THR A 222 3.19 3.12 -19.09
CA THR A 222 2.52 4.36 -19.47
C THR A 222 2.41 4.56 -20.97
N ASP A 223 3.24 3.91 -21.80
CA ASP A 223 3.04 3.93 -23.25
C ASP A 223 1.85 3.08 -23.68
N SER A 224 1.57 2.00 -22.93
CA SER A 224 0.44 1.10 -23.13
C SER A 224 -0.85 1.60 -22.48
N ILE A 225 -0.74 2.28 -21.34
CA ILE A 225 -1.84 2.91 -20.60
C ILE A 225 -1.55 4.42 -20.52
N PRO A 226 -1.77 5.18 -21.62
CA PRO A 226 -1.46 6.60 -21.67
C PRO A 226 -2.28 7.45 -20.69
N ASN A 227 -3.41 6.92 -20.19
CA ASN A 227 -4.20 7.58 -19.16
C ASN A 227 -3.38 7.88 -17.89
N ALA A 228 -2.43 6.99 -17.55
CA ALA A 228 -1.60 7.14 -16.36
C ALA A 228 -0.46 8.17 -16.52
N LYS A 229 -0.13 8.61 -17.75
CA LYS A 229 1.05 9.46 -18.03
C LYS A 229 1.05 10.77 -17.22
N ALA A 230 -0.11 11.38 -17.01
CA ALA A 230 -0.23 12.65 -16.29
C ALA A 230 -0.16 12.49 -14.76
N PHE A 231 -0.19 11.26 -14.24
CA PHE A 231 -0.33 10.96 -12.82
C PHE A 231 0.86 10.17 -12.29
N TYR A 232 1.15 9.01 -12.87
CA TYR A 232 2.21 8.09 -12.45
C TYR A 232 3.11 7.73 -13.64
N MET A 233 3.77 8.75 -14.20
CA MET A 233 4.70 8.55 -15.32
C MET A 233 5.83 7.59 -14.94
N SER A 234 6.07 6.59 -15.79
CA SER A 234 7.22 5.71 -15.60
C SER A 234 8.52 6.41 -16.01
N SER A 235 9.56 6.24 -15.19
CA SER A 235 10.91 6.73 -15.48
C SER A 235 11.83 5.65 -16.09
N GLY A 236 11.39 4.39 -16.12
CA GLY A 236 12.17 3.25 -16.59
C GLY A 236 11.72 1.93 -15.97
N TYR A 237 12.10 0.83 -16.60
CA TYR A 237 11.85 -0.54 -16.11
C TYR A 237 13.13 -1.32 -15.83
N SER A 238 14.30 -0.70 -16.03
CA SER A 238 15.59 -1.31 -15.72
C SER A 238 15.95 -1.02 -14.27
N VAL A 239 16.16 -2.07 -13.48
CA VAL A 239 16.93 -1.99 -12.23
C VAL A 239 18.39 -2.19 -12.59
N ASN A 240 19.20 -1.13 -12.51
CA ASN A 240 20.64 -1.28 -12.61
C ASN A 240 21.09 -2.15 -11.43
N PRO A 241 21.82 -3.26 -11.65
CA PRO A 241 22.39 -4.01 -10.56
C PRO A 241 23.35 -3.08 -9.79
N PHE A 242 23.15 -2.98 -8.47
CA PHE A 242 24.06 -2.32 -7.55
C PHE A 242 25.42 -3.02 -7.54
#